data_AF-A0A0F9J1Z2-F1
#
_entry.id   AF-A0A0F9J1Z2-F1
#
_cell.length_a   1.000
_cell.length_b   1.000
_cell.length_c   1.000
_cell.angle_alpha   90.00
_cell.angle_beta   90.00
_cell.angle_gamma   90.00
#
_symmetry.space_group_name_H-M   'P 1'
#
loop_
_entity.id
_entity.type
_entity.pdbx_description
1 polymer ?
#
loop_
_entity_poly.entity_id
_entity_poly.type
_entity_poly.pdbx_seq_one_letter_code
_entity_poly.pdbx_strand_id
1 'polypeptide(L)'
;MTRKGPRRAEALREVCCQENIRLHACLDIDNNFYNLPTRRVNYILTDAVREIEDTISQAIKDIKPDYVATHNICGEYGHGSHRLLFEIVSQHPLVKNLIFTDMCQRSNHRSHDEIPKSVRDAYYRKQIYLPPFNKQVPSKLDTDFYNRCKAIYDKTQSWTWDFPPIEDCNLFIINED
;
A
#
# COMPACT_ATOMS: atom_id res chain seq x y z
N MET A 1 -2.25 9.85 27.58
CA MET A 1 -1.69 9.28 26.35
C MET A 1 -2.64 9.62 25.19
N THR A 2 -2.29 10.59 24.35
CA THR A 2 -2.97 10.79 23.06
C THR A 2 -2.75 9.56 22.18
N ARG A 3 -3.83 8.99 21.62
CA ARG A 3 -3.73 7.90 20.63
C ARG A 3 -2.76 8.33 19.53
N LYS A 4 -1.91 7.42 19.02
CA LYS A 4 -0.94 7.73 17.96
C LYS A 4 -1.61 8.03 16.60
N GLY A 5 -2.89 7.67 16.42
CA GLY A 5 -3.68 7.86 15.19
C GLY A 5 -3.71 9.32 14.70
N PRO A 6 -4.17 10.29 15.52
CA PRO A 6 -4.20 11.71 15.14
C PRO A 6 -2.87 12.27 14.65
N ARG A 7 -1.75 11.93 15.31
CA ARG A 7 -0.40 12.41 14.93
C ARG A 7 0.05 11.85 13.58
N ARG A 8 -0.25 10.57 13.31
CA ARG A 8 0.08 9.92 12.03
C ARG A 8 -0.75 10.48 10.89
N ALA A 9 -2.04 10.75 11.11
CA ALA A 9 -2.90 11.39 10.12
C ALA A 9 -2.43 12.82 9.81
N GLU A 10 -1.98 13.57 10.82
CA GLU A 10 -1.40 14.91 10.64
C GLU A 10 -0.09 14.84 9.84
N ALA A 11 0.82 13.93 10.18
CA ALA A 11 2.06 13.70 9.44
C ALA A 11 1.80 13.36 7.96
N LEU A 12 0.82 12.48 7.69
CA LEU A 12 0.41 12.14 6.32
C LEU A 12 -0.09 13.38 5.56
N ARG A 13 -0.92 14.22 6.19
CA ARG A 13 -1.40 15.47 5.56
C ARG A 13 -0.26 16.44 5.26
N GLU A 14 0.70 16.57 6.17
CA GLU A 14 1.89 17.43 5.96
C GLU A 14 2.75 16.90 4.79
N VAL A 15 2.98 15.59 4.70
CA VAL A 15 3.65 14.96 3.55
C VAL A 15 2.90 15.23 2.26
N CYS A 16 1.59 15.00 2.23
CA CYS A 16 0.77 15.25 1.05
C CYS A 16 0.83 16.72 0.60
N CYS A 17 0.80 17.65 1.56
CA CYS A 17 0.90 19.07 1.25
C CYS A 17 2.28 19.44 0.70
N GLN A 18 3.36 18.96 1.31
CA GLN A 18 4.74 19.25 0.89
C GLN A 18 5.05 18.70 -0.50
N GLU A 19 4.62 17.48 -0.79
CA GLU A 19 4.91 16.78 -2.05
C GLU A 19 3.84 17.03 -3.12
N ASN A 20 2.93 17.98 -2.88
CA ASN A 20 1.82 18.34 -3.78
C ASN A 20 0.98 17.12 -4.21
N ILE A 21 0.71 16.22 -3.26
CA ILE A 21 -0.12 15.03 -3.44
C ILE A 21 -1.53 15.36 -2.94
N ARG A 22 -2.53 15.16 -3.80
CA ARG A 22 -3.94 15.28 -3.40
C ARG A 22 -4.34 14.08 -2.54
N LEU A 23 -4.53 14.30 -1.25
CA LEU A 23 -5.13 13.31 -0.35
C LEU A 23 -6.64 13.21 -0.60
N HIS A 24 -7.12 12.06 -1.08
CA HIS A 24 -8.56 11.82 -1.30
C HIS A 24 -9.28 11.51 0.02
N ALA A 25 -8.76 10.54 0.78
CA ALA A 25 -9.29 10.14 2.07
C ALA A 25 -8.17 9.63 2.99
N CYS A 26 -8.39 9.76 4.30
CA CYS A 26 -7.56 9.15 5.34
C CYS A 26 -8.51 8.45 6.32
N LEU A 27 -8.70 7.15 6.14
CA LEU A 27 -9.66 6.37 6.92
C LEU A 27 -9.15 6.17 8.35
N ASP A 28 -10.02 6.36 9.35
CA ASP A 28 -9.71 6.16 10.77
C ASP A 28 -10.03 4.72 11.19
N ILE A 29 -9.47 3.76 10.47
CA ILE A 29 -9.63 2.32 10.74
C ILE A 29 -8.47 1.88 11.63
N ASP A 30 -8.77 1.18 12.73
CA ASP A 30 -7.74 0.66 13.64
C ASP A 30 -6.79 -0.30 12.89
N ASN A 31 -5.48 -0.14 13.09
CA ASN A 31 -4.46 -1.04 12.53
C ASN A 31 -4.64 -2.49 13.00
N ASN A 32 -5.34 -2.70 14.10
CA ASN A 32 -5.76 -4.01 14.60
C ASN A 32 -7.15 -4.41 14.07
N PHE A 33 -7.49 -4.07 12.82
CA PHE A 33 -8.77 -4.43 12.21
C PHE A 33 -9.06 -5.95 12.28
N TYR A 34 -8.04 -6.79 12.35
CA TYR A 34 -8.17 -8.24 12.56
C TYR A 34 -8.75 -8.63 13.93
N ASN A 35 -8.70 -7.72 14.91
CA ASN A 35 -9.35 -7.88 16.21
C ASN A 35 -10.78 -7.34 16.22
N LEU A 36 -11.27 -6.78 15.10
CA LEU A 36 -12.66 -6.35 15.02
C LEU A 36 -13.59 -7.54 15.18
N PRO A 37 -14.72 -7.38 15.88
CA PRO A 37 -15.69 -8.45 16.01
C PRO A 37 -16.22 -8.85 14.64
N THR A 38 -16.52 -10.13 14.47
CA THR A 38 -17.07 -10.66 13.21
C THR A 38 -18.60 -10.61 13.18
N ARG A 39 -19.27 -10.42 14.33
CA ARG A 39 -20.74 -10.34 14.46
C ARG A 39 -21.16 -9.48 15.67
N ARG A 40 -22.31 -8.81 15.56
CA ARG A 40 -23.08 -8.15 16.65
C ARG A 40 -22.32 -7.10 17.49
N VAL A 41 -21.90 -6.00 16.87
CA VAL A 41 -21.51 -4.73 17.52
C VAL A 41 -21.75 -3.57 16.54
N ASN A 42 -21.49 -2.32 16.96
CA ASN A 42 -21.66 -1.11 16.14
C ASN A 42 -20.69 -0.99 14.94
N TYR A 43 -19.55 -1.69 14.95
CA TYR A 43 -18.56 -1.64 13.87
C TYR A 43 -17.81 -2.98 13.79
N ILE A 44 -17.94 -3.66 12.64
CA ILE A 44 -17.34 -4.98 12.40
C ILE A 44 -16.35 -4.95 11.23
N LEU A 45 -15.58 -6.03 11.05
CA LEU A 45 -14.63 -6.16 9.94
C LEU A 45 -15.28 -5.90 8.57
N THR A 46 -16.51 -6.37 8.36
CA THR A 46 -17.25 -6.15 7.11
C THR A 46 -17.55 -4.66 6.85
N ASP A 47 -17.77 -3.86 7.89
CA ASP A 47 -17.99 -2.42 7.74
C ASP A 47 -16.69 -1.73 7.33
N ALA A 48 -15.57 -2.10 7.95
CA ALA A 48 -14.25 -1.58 7.59
C ALA A 48 -13.87 -1.92 6.14
N VAL A 49 -14.11 -3.16 5.69
CA VAL A 49 -13.86 -3.56 4.30
C VAL A 49 -14.72 -2.74 3.35
N ARG A 50 -16.02 -2.57 3.64
CA ARG A 50 -16.92 -1.78 2.81
C ARG A 50 -16.48 -0.32 2.71
N GLU A 51 -16.08 0.28 3.83
CA GLU A 51 -15.59 1.66 3.86
C GLU A 51 -14.33 1.83 2.98
N ILE A 52 -13.42 0.86 3.01
CA ILE A 52 -12.24 0.83 2.13
C ILE A 52 -12.66 0.72 0.66
N GLU A 53 -13.55 -0.22 0.32
CA GLU A 53 -14.04 -0.44 -1.05
C GLU A 53 -14.77 0.79 -1.61
N ASP A 54 -15.67 1.38 -0.83
CA ASP A 54 -16.42 2.58 -1.21
C ASP A 54 -15.48 3.77 -1.46
N THR A 55 -14.45 3.91 -0.62
CA THR A 55 -13.42 4.95 -0.76
C THR A 55 -12.59 4.76 -2.03
N ILE A 56 -12.14 3.52 -2.30
CA ILE A 56 -11.40 3.19 -3.53
C ILE A 56 -12.27 3.47 -4.75
N SER A 57 -13.54 3.03 -4.72
CA SER A 57 -14.51 3.27 -5.79
C SER A 57 -14.69 4.76 -6.08
N GLN A 58 -14.82 5.58 -5.04
CA GLN A 58 -14.98 7.02 -5.18
C GLN A 58 -13.70 7.67 -5.73
N ALA A 59 -12.52 7.30 -5.21
CA ALA A 59 -11.24 7.81 -5.69
C ALA A 59 -11.01 7.50 -7.18
N ILE A 60 -11.30 6.28 -7.62
CA ILE A 60 -11.17 5.89 -9.03
C ILE A 60 -12.12 6.69 -9.92
N LYS A 61 -13.38 6.87 -9.51
CA LYS A 61 -14.37 7.65 -10.28
C LYS A 61 -13.97 9.12 -10.42
N ASP A 62 -13.41 9.70 -9.36
CA ASP A 62 -13.03 11.11 -9.31
C ASP A 62 -11.72 11.39 -10.06
N ILE A 63 -10.71 10.53 -9.88
CA ILE A 63 -9.36 10.74 -10.39
C ILE A 63 -9.22 10.16 -11.81
N LYS A 64 -9.92 9.06 -12.12
CA LYS A 64 -9.77 8.27 -13.35
C LYS A 64 -8.30 7.93 -13.64
N PRO A 65 -7.61 7.25 -12.72
CA PRO A 65 -6.17 7.04 -12.84
C PRO A 65 -5.82 6.05 -13.95
N ASP A 66 -4.68 6.25 -14.61
CA ASP A 66 -4.11 5.28 -15.56
C ASP A 66 -3.59 4.02 -14.85
N TYR A 67 -3.12 4.19 -13.60
CA TYR A 67 -2.55 3.14 -12.77
C TYR A 67 -3.02 3.27 -11.32
N VAL A 68 -3.24 2.13 -10.65
CA VAL A 68 -3.49 2.07 -9.21
C VAL A 68 -2.31 1.38 -8.56
N ALA A 69 -1.65 2.01 -7.60
CA ALA A 69 -0.55 1.40 -6.85
C ALA A 69 -1.04 0.83 -5.50
N THR A 70 -0.55 -0.34 -5.11
CA THR A 70 -0.81 -0.93 -3.78
C THR A 70 0.40 -1.71 -3.27
N HIS A 71 0.26 -2.31 -2.09
CA HIS A 71 1.23 -3.25 -1.51
C HIS A 71 1.39 -4.50 -2.38
N ASN A 72 2.23 -5.45 -1.96
CA ASN A 72 2.25 -6.78 -2.58
C ASN A 72 1.50 -7.83 -1.76
N ILE A 73 1.30 -9.00 -2.36
CA ILE A 73 0.59 -10.14 -1.73
C ILE A 73 1.23 -10.62 -0.43
N CYS A 74 2.54 -10.41 -0.25
CA CYS A 74 3.21 -10.78 1.00
C CYS A 74 3.01 -9.75 2.11
N GLY A 75 2.52 -8.54 1.80
CA GLY A 75 2.45 -7.42 2.72
C GLY A 75 3.83 -6.86 3.09
N GLU A 76 4.80 -6.98 2.17
CA GLU A 76 6.19 -6.51 2.26
C GLU A 76 7.00 -7.13 3.40
N TYR A 77 6.71 -6.73 4.63
CA TYR A 77 7.25 -7.27 5.88
C TYR A 77 6.22 -8.16 6.60
N GLY A 78 5.14 -8.56 5.90
CA GLY A 78 4.14 -9.48 6.41
C GLY A 78 2.99 -8.85 7.18
N HIS A 79 2.82 -7.53 7.10
CA HIS A 79 1.78 -6.84 7.86
C HIS A 79 0.37 -7.21 7.36
N GLY A 80 -0.52 -7.52 8.29
CA GLY A 80 -1.88 -7.95 7.97
C GLY A 80 -2.67 -6.92 7.17
N SER A 81 -2.55 -5.62 7.49
CA SER A 81 -3.26 -4.56 6.74
C SER A 81 -2.78 -4.46 5.31
N HIS A 82 -1.49 -4.65 5.04
CA HIS A 82 -0.93 -4.54 3.70
C HIS A 82 -1.47 -5.68 2.81
N ARG A 83 -1.59 -6.90 3.38
CA ARG A 83 -2.19 -8.05 2.69
C ARG A 83 -3.69 -7.86 2.44
N LEU A 84 -4.42 -7.34 3.42
CA LEU A 84 -5.84 -7.03 3.26
C LEU A 84 -6.04 -6.01 2.13
N LEU A 85 -5.26 -4.93 2.14
CA LEU A 85 -5.33 -3.90 1.10
C LEU A 85 -4.95 -4.46 -0.28
N PHE A 86 -3.94 -5.31 -0.38
CA PHE A 86 -3.62 -5.99 -1.64
C PHE A 86 -4.82 -6.81 -2.14
N GLU A 87 -5.42 -7.63 -1.28
CA GLU A 87 -6.56 -8.48 -1.62
C GLU A 87 -7.75 -7.64 -2.10
N ILE A 88 -8.14 -6.61 -1.34
CA ILE A 88 -9.24 -5.72 -1.70
C ILE A 88 -8.97 -5.04 -3.04
N VAL A 89 -7.81 -4.40 -3.20
CA VAL A 89 -7.50 -3.62 -4.41
C VAL A 89 -7.36 -4.52 -5.64
N SER A 90 -6.73 -5.69 -5.51
CA SER A 90 -6.52 -6.63 -6.63
C SER A 90 -7.79 -7.26 -7.18
N GLN A 91 -8.82 -7.39 -6.34
CA GLN A 91 -10.12 -7.93 -6.72
C GLN A 91 -11.18 -6.85 -6.97
N HIS A 92 -10.83 -5.57 -6.77
CA HIS A 92 -11.77 -4.48 -6.90
C HIS A 92 -12.18 -4.29 -8.39
N PRO A 93 -13.48 -4.30 -8.72
CA PRO A 93 -13.94 -4.36 -10.11
C PRO A 93 -13.64 -3.11 -10.93
N LEU A 94 -13.38 -1.97 -10.28
CA LEU A 94 -13.00 -0.72 -10.95
C LEU A 94 -11.49 -0.54 -11.10
N VAL A 95 -10.67 -1.39 -10.50
CA VAL A 95 -9.21 -1.28 -10.57
C VAL A 95 -8.72 -1.92 -11.86
N LYS A 96 -8.16 -1.07 -12.72
CA LYS A 96 -7.43 -1.43 -13.95
C LYS A 96 -5.97 -1.06 -13.76
N ASN A 97 -5.07 -1.76 -14.45
CA ASN A 97 -3.63 -1.54 -14.41
C ASN A 97 -3.08 -1.42 -12.97
N LEU A 98 -3.33 -2.45 -12.15
CA LEU A 98 -2.86 -2.47 -10.77
C LEU A 98 -1.35 -2.73 -10.74
N ILE A 99 -0.61 -1.83 -10.11
CA ILE A 99 0.85 -1.90 -9.99
C ILE A 99 1.29 -2.11 -8.55
N PHE A 100 2.35 -2.90 -8.36
CA PHE A 100 2.96 -3.15 -7.05
C PHE A 100 4.41 -3.61 -7.21
N THR A 101 5.19 -3.58 -6.13
CA THR A 101 6.60 -3.98 -6.14
C THR A 101 6.82 -5.36 -5.52
N ASP A 102 7.91 -6.04 -5.86
CA ASP A 102 8.37 -7.24 -5.15
C ASP A 102 9.14 -6.93 -3.85
N MET A 103 9.09 -5.68 -3.37
CA MET A 103 9.75 -5.25 -2.15
C MET A 103 9.36 -6.16 -0.98
N CYS A 104 10.34 -6.85 -0.40
CA CYS A 104 10.11 -7.75 0.71
C CYS A 104 11.21 -7.57 1.75
N GLN A 105 10.81 -7.32 2.99
CA GLN A 105 11.73 -7.33 4.11
C GLN A 105 11.64 -8.67 4.83
N ARG A 106 12.80 -9.19 5.22
CA ARG A 106 12.87 -10.42 6.00
C ARG A 106 12.20 -10.18 7.35
N SER A 107 11.04 -10.77 7.54
CA SER A 107 10.29 -10.79 8.79
C SER A 107 9.94 -12.23 9.17
N ASN A 108 9.12 -12.41 10.20
CA ASN A 108 8.59 -13.73 10.59
C ASN A 108 7.54 -14.28 9.61
N HIS A 109 7.32 -13.61 8.47
CA HIS A 109 6.33 -13.97 7.48
C HIS A 109 6.99 -14.40 6.16
N ARG A 110 6.23 -15.12 5.32
CA ARG A 110 6.71 -15.69 4.05
C ARG A 110 7.50 -14.68 3.22
N SER A 111 8.76 -15.01 2.98
CA SER A 111 9.62 -14.38 2.00
C SER A 111 9.14 -14.67 0.56
N HIS A 112 9.63 -13.91 -0.41
CA HIS A 112 9.29 -14.10 -1.82
C HIS A 112 9.60 -15.52 -2.34
N ASP A 113 10.63 -16.15 -1.78
CA ASP A 113 11.05 -17.51 -2.13
C ASP A 113 10.09 -18.58 -1.58
N GLU A 114 9.29 -18.23 -0.57
CA GLU A 114 8.29 -19.10 0.05
C GLU A 114 6.89 -18.91 -0.56
N ILE A 115 6.74 -18.03 -1.55
CA ILE A 115 5.48 -17.86 -2.29
C ILE A 115 5.25 -19.10 -3.16
N PRO A 116 4.11 -19.81 -3.02
CA PRO A 116 3.78 -20.93 -3.87
C PRO A 116 3.84 -20.55 -5.35
N LYS A 117 4.36 -21.45 -6.20
CA LYS A 117 4.51 -21.19 -7.64
C LYS A 117 3.21 -20.70 -8.28
N SER A 118 2.07 -21.29 -7.94
CA SER A 118 0.76 -20.87 -8.46
C SER A 118 0.42 -19.41 -8.14
N VAL A 119 0.79 -18.93 -6.96
CA VAL A 119 0.58 -17.55 -6.52
C VAL A 119 1.56 -16.61 -7.22
N ARG A 120 2.84 -17.02 -7.30
CA ARG A 120 3.85 -16.28 -8.06
C ARG A 120 3.42 -16.11 -9.52
N ASP A 121 2.94 -17.18 -10.11
CA ASP A 121 2.43 -17.21 -11.47
C ASP A 121 1.15 -16.36 -11.61
N ALA A 122 0.29 -16.25 -10.60
CA ALA A 122 -0.89 -15.41 -10.70
C ALA A 122 -0.55 -13.90 -10.73
N TYR A 123 0.44 -13.47 -9.94
CA TYR A 123 0.66 -12.04 -9.67
C TYR A 123 1.98 -11.47 -10.24
N TYR A 124 3.06 -12.25 -10.26
CA TYR A 124 4.41 -11.78 -10.62
C TYR A 124 4.81 -12.16 -12.05
N ARG A 125 3.84 -12.48 -12.92
CA ARG A 125 4.12 -12.87 -14.31
C ARG A 125 4.60 -11.71 -15.18
N LYS A 126 4.06 -10.50 -14.98
CA LYS A 126 4.29 -9.37 -15.88
C LYS A 126 4.96 -8.22 -15.13
N GLN A 127 6.25 -8.02 -15.42
CA GLN A 127 6.96 -6.82 -15.01
C GLN A 127 6.55 -5.63 -15.90
N ILE A 128 6.47 -4.44 -15.31
CA ILE A 128 6.20 -3.22 -16.05
C ILE A 128 7.46 -2.75 -16.76
N TYR A 129 7.30 -2.47 -18.04
CA TYR A 129 8.25 -1.71 -18.84
C TYR A 129 7.61 -0.35 -19.11
N LEU A 130 8.06 0.71 -18.42
CA LEU A 130 7.51 2.05 -18.67
C LEU A 130 7.95 2.53 -20.08
N PRO A 131 7.02 3.04 -20.91
CA PRO A 131 7.39 3.75 -22.14
C PRO A 131 8.30 4.95 -21.81
N PRO A 132 9.24 5.34 -22.69
CA PRO A 132 9.45 4.84 -24.04
C PRO A 132 10.45 3.67 -24.15
N PHE A 133 10.93 3.10 -23.05
CA PHE A 133 12.23 2.41 -23.11
C PHE A 133 12.21 0.90 -23.30
N ASN A 134 11.10 0.16 -23.17
CA ASN A 134 11.09 -1.31 -23.25
C ASN A 134 12.29 -1.97 -22.54
N LYS A 135 12.76 -1.32 -21.46
CA LYS A 135 13.90 -1.72 -20.65
C LYS A 135 13.41 -1.84 -19.24
N GLN A 136 13.83 -2.90 -18.57
CA GLN A 136 13.63 -3.09 -17.15
C GLN A 136 14.16 -1.82 -16.48
N VAL A 137 13.28 -1.00 -15.91
CA VAL A 137 13.70 0.15 -15.12
C VAL A 137 13.94 -0.40 -13.72
N PRO A 138 15.19 -0.49 -13.24
CA PRO A 138 15.42 -0.78 -11.84
C PRO A 138 14.67 0.29 -11.05
N SER A 139 13.64 -0.11 -10.30
CA SER A 139 12.85 0.84 -9.52
C SER A 139 13.66 1.13 -8.27
N LYS A 140 14.52 2.14 -8.40
CA LYS A 140 15.34 2.63 -7.30
C LYS A 140 14.50 3.49 -6.38
N LEU A 141 14.79 3.37 -5.08
CA LEU A 141 14.25 4.28 -4.09
C LEU A 141 14.63 5.72 -4.44
N ASP A 142 13.62 6.59 -4.53
CA ASP A 142 13.84 8.03 -4.48
C ASP A 142 14.25 8.40 -3.05
N THR A 143 15.56 8.40 -2.81
CA THR A 143 16.16 8.68 -1.49
C THR A 143 15.82 10.09 -1.01
N ASP A 144 15.69 11.06 -1.90
CA ASP A 144 15.38 12.43 -1.53
C ASP A 144 13.91 12.55 -1.09
N PHE A 145 12.97 11.98 -1.85
CA PHE A 145 11.57 11.88 -1.45
C PHE A 145 11.41 11.14 -0.13
N TYR A 146 12.09 10.01 0.03
CA TYR A 146 12.10 9.23 1.27
C TYR A 146 12.56 10.08 2.46
N ASN A 147 13.71 10.75 2.35
CA ASN A 147 14.28 11.54 3.44
C ASN A 147 13.40 12.74 3.81
N ARG A 148 12.82 13.41 2.81
CA ARG A 148 11.87 14.51 3.03
C ARG A 148 10.62 14.05 3.77
N CYS A 149 10.04 12.91 3.37
CA CYS A 149 8.88 12.34 4.06
C CYS A 149 9.24 11.90 5.48
N LYS A 150 10.36 11.18 5.65
CA LYS A 150 10.83 10.70 6.95
C LYS A 150 11.02 11.85 7.94
N ALA A 151 11.59 12.98 7.51
CA ALA A 151 11.78 14.15 8.35
C ALA A 151 10.47 14.67 8.99
N ILE A 152 9.35 14.63 8.26
CA ILE A 152 8.02 15.00 8.79
C ILE A 152 7.56 14.00 9.84
N TYR A 153 7.70 12.70 9.57
CA TYR A 153 7.32 11.66 10.52
C TYR A 153 8.19 11.67 11.79
N ASP A 154 9.49 12.00 11.68
CA ASP A 154 10.39 12.17 12.82
C ASP A 154 9.97 13.39 13.66
N LYS A 155 9.74 14.55 13.01
CA LYS A 155 9.27 15.79 13.64
C LYS A 155 7.98 15.60 14.44
N THR A 156 7.04 14.81 13.92
CA THR A 156 5.75 14.53 14.57
C THR A 156 5.81 13.36 15.57
N GLN A 157 6.99 12.73 15.76
CA GLN A 157 7.18 11.53 16.57
C GLN A 157 6.26 10.37 16.14
N SER A 158 5.98 10.29 14.84
CA SER A 158 5.08 9.32 14.23
C SER A 158 5.84 8.19 13.52
N TRP A 159 7.12 8.40 13.20
CA TRP A 159 7.99 7.38 12.63
C TRP A 159 8.19 6.22 13.63
N THR A 160 7.95 5.00 13.18
CA THR A 160 8.11 3.78 14.00
C THR A 160 8.85 2.68 13.25
N TRP A 161 9.61 3.05 12.22
CA TRP A 161 10.23 2.11 11.30
C TRP A 161 11.74 2.06 11.50
N ASP A 162 12.25 0.89 11.90
CA ASP A 162 13.66 0.73 12.29
C ASP A 162 14.46 -0.09 11.28
N PHE A 163 13.81 -0.61 10.24
CA PHE A 163 14.50 -1.35 9.18
C PHE A 163 15.12 -0.40 8.15
N PRO A 164 16.27 -0.76 7.57
CA PRO A 164 16.83 -0.02 6.45
C PRO A 164 15.84 -0.02 5.28
N PRO A 165 15.76 1.07 4.50
CA PRO A 165 14.89 1.11 3.33
C PRO A 165 15.41 0.13 2.27
N ILE A 166 14.50 -0.44 1.48
CA ILE A 166 14.87 -1.26 0.34
C ILE A 166 15.17 -0.32 -0.84
N GLU A 167 16.39 -0.41 -1.35
CA GLU A 167 16.88 0.50 -2.38
C GLU A 167 16.47 0.08 -3.80
N ASP A 168 16.32 -1.22 -4.04
CA ASP A 168 16.01 -1.78 -5.34
C ASP A 168 14.80 -2.73 -5.26
N CYS A 169 13.88 -2.59 -6.20
CA CYS A 169 12.78 -3.53 -6.41
C CYS A 169 12.37 -3.60 -7.89
N ASN A 170 11.60 -4.63 -8.24
CA ASN A 170 10.92 -4.71 -9.53
C ASN A 170 9.46 -4.28 -9.38
N LEU A 171 8.93 -3.67 -10.44
CA LEU A 171 7.54 -3.25 -10.54
C LEU A 171 6.76 -4.24 -11.41
N PHE A 172 5.57 -4.64 -10.95
CA PHE A 172 4.69 -5.60 -11.62
C PHE A 172 3.32 -4.99 -11.89
N ILE A 173 2.62 -5.52 -12.88
CA ILE A 173 1.24 -5.13 -13.23
C ILE A 173 0.32 -6.32 -13.34
N ILE A 174 -0.92 -6.16 -12.86
CA ILE A 174 -2.05 -7.06 -13.11
C ILE A 174 -3.29 -6.27 -13.54
N ASN A 175 -4.30 -6.96 -14.08
CA ASN A 175 -5.54 -6.37 -14.59
C ASN A 175 -5.32 -5.29 -15.67
N GLU A 176 -4.44 -5.59 -16.63
CA GLU A 176 -4.15 -4.71 -17.76
C GLU A 176 -5.34 -4.65 -18.72
N ASP A 177 -5.62 -3.45 -19.22
CA ASP A 177 -6.62 -3.20 -20.27
C ASP A 177 -6.12 -3.56 -21.68
#